data_AF-A0A258AMV7-F1
#
_entry.id   AF-A0A258AMV7-F1
#
_cell.length_a   1.000
_cell.length_b   1.000
_cell.length_c   1.000
_cell.angle_alpha   90.00
_cell.angle_beta   90.00
_cell.angle_gamma   90.00
#
_symmetry.space_group_name_H-M   'P 1'
#
loop_
_entity.id
_entity.type
_entity.pdbx_description
1 polymer ?
#
loop_
_entity_poly.entity_id
_entity_poly.type
_entity_poly.pdbx_seq_one_letter_code
_entity_poly.pdbx_strand_id
1 'polypeptide(L)'
;MADIQTSAADKKEKEFFTDVPQEAPGFFLKGCHQYDWGLKNRLAKVFNPKDGRTVMLAFDHGYFQGPTTGLERVDQTILPL
;
A
#
# COMPACT_ATOMS: atom_id res chain seq x y z
N MET A 1 48.63 -8.57 -19.66
CA MET A 1 47.16 -8.65 -19.58
C MET A 1 46.86 -9.32 -18.27
N ALA A 2 46.19 -8.65 -17.34
CA ALA A 2 45.92 -9.23 -16.03
C ALA A 2 44.81 -10.29 -16.18
N ASP A 3 45.17 -11.55 -15.92
CA ASP A 3 44.22 -12.64 -15.83
C ASP A 3 43.33 -12.42 -14.60
N ILE A 4 42.12 -11.92 -14.83
CA ILE A 4 41.09 -11.84 -13.81
C ILE A 4 40.66 -13.28 -13.52
N GLN A 5 41.20 -13.85 -12.45
CA GLN A 5 40.68 -15.08 -11.85
C GLN A 5 39.28 -14.77 -11.32
N THR A 6 38.26 -15.12 -12.12
CA THR A 6 36.87 -15.13 -11.66
C THR A 6 36.78 -16.20 -10.58
N SER A 7 36.54 -15.75 -9.35
CA SER A 7 36.43 -16.63 -8.20
C SER A 7 35.10 -17.38 -8.26
N ALA A 8 35.00 -18.55 -7.64
CA ALA A 8 33.72 -19.26 -7.51
C ALA A 8 32.63 -18.41 -6.82
N ALA A 9 33.00 -17.31 -6.14
CA ALA A 9 32.08 -16.34 -5.56
C ALA A 9 31.38 -15.45 -6.61
N ASP A 10 31.90 -15.35 -7.83
CA ASP A 10 31.29 -14.59 -8.92
C ASP A 10 30.13 -15.37 -9.61
N LYS A 11 30.05 -16.68 -9.36
CA LYS A 11 28.94 -17.53 -9.78
C LYS A 11 28.05 -17.83 -8.59
N LYS A 12 27.21 -16.86 -8.19
CA LYS A 12 26.00 -17.22 -7.42
C LYS A 12 25.18 -18.15 -8.30
N GLU A 13 25.17 -19.44 -7.97
CA GLU A 13 24.28 -20.40 -8.61
C GLU A 13 22.85 -19.88 -8.50
N LYS A 14 22.15 -19.82 -9.64
CA LYS A 14 20.77 -19.35 -9.67
C LYS A 14 19.89 -20.46 -9.13
N GLU A 15 19.36 -20.27 -7.94
CA GLU A 15 18.32 -21.14 -7.39
C GLU A 15 16.94 -20.67 -7.87
N PHE A 16 16.22 -21.56 -8.55
CA PHE A 16 14.92 -21.26 -9.17
C PHE A 16 13.73 -21.86 -8.40
N PHE A 17 13.96 -22.58 -7.29
CA PHE A 17 12.91 -23.16 -6.44
C PHE A 17 11.87 -23.98 -7.23
N THR A 18 12.33 -24.86 -8.11
CA THR A 18 11.47 -25.61 -9.06
C THR A 18 10.48 -26.57 -8.41
N ASP A 19 10.70 -26.88 -7.13
CA ASP A 19 9.86 -27.69 -6.26
C ASP A 19 8.77 -26.88 -5.55
N VAL A 20 8.86 -25.55 -5.55
CA VAL A 20 7.89 -24.65 -4.90
C VAL A 20 6.96 -24.05 -5.96
N PRO A 21 5.65 -24.38 -5.94
CA PRO A 21 4.69 -23.76 -6.85
C PRO A 21 4.51 -22.27 -6.55
N GLN A 22 4.36 -21.44 -7.59
CA GLN A 22 4.03 -20.03 -7.42
C GLN A 22 2.59 -19.86 -6.93
N GLU A 23 2.40 -19.11 -5.85
CA GLU A 23 1.08 -18.74 -5.34
C GLU A 23 0.62 -17.35 -5.83
N ALA A 24 -0.69 -17.17 -5.98
CA ALA A 24 -1.33 -15.90 -6.28
C ALA A 24 -2.39 -15.59 -5.21
N PRO A 25 -2.00 -15.01 -4.06
CA PRO A 25 -2.93 -14.76 -2.97
C PRO A 25 -4.01 -13.76 -3.39
N GLY A 26 -5.24 -14.01 -2.93
CA GLY A 26 -6.37 -13.13 -3.16
C GLY A 26 -6.19 -11.76 -2.50
N PHE A 27 -7.01 -10.79 -2.92
CA PHE A 27 -7.04 -9.48 -2.27
C PHE A 27 -7.94 -9.53 -1.03
N PHE A 28 -7.43 -9.04 0.10
CA PHE A 28 -8.06 -9.18 1.43
C PHE A 28 -9.42 -8.46 1.56
N LEU A 29 -9.65 -7.40 0.78
CA LEU A 29 -10.81 -6.54 0.94
C LEU A 29 -12.06 -7.13 0.27
N LYS A 30 -13.15 -7.22 1.03
CA LYS A 30 -14.44 -7.78 0.59
C LYS A 30 -14.91 -7.15 -0.73
N GLY A 31 -15.29 -7.99 -1.69
CA GLY A 31 -15.82 -7.55 -2.99
C GLY A 31 -14.80 -6.96 -3.96
N CYS A 32 -13.53 -6.80 -3.56
CA CYS A 32 -12.53 -6.07 -4.34
C CYS A 32 -11.51 -6.97 -5.08
N HIS A 33 -11.76 -8.28 -5.14
CA HIS A 33 -10.83 -9.28 -5.65
C HIS A 33 -10.59 -9.20 -7.17
N GLN A 34 -11.58 -8.75 -7.96
CA GLN A 34 -11.48 -8.65 -9.43
C GLN A 34 -10.98 -7.29 -9.93
N TYR A 35 -10.67 -6.35 -9.05
CA TYR A 35 -10.12 -5.08 -9.48
C TYR A 35 -8.69 -5.21 -9.97
N ASP A 36 -8.29 -4.32 -10.88
CA ASP A 36 -6.91 -4.20 -11.30
C ASP A 36 -6.00 -3.80 -10.12
N TRP A 37 -4.71 -4.10 -10.26
CA TRP A 37 -3.70 -3.78 -9.26
C TRP A 37 -3.74 -2.31 -8.83
N GLY A 38 -3.97 -1.38 -9.77
CA GLY A 38 -3.99 0.05 -9.46
C GLY A 38 -5.10 0.45 -8.47
N LEU A 39 -6.27 -0.18 -8.54
CA LEU A 39 -7.37 0.09 -7.61
C LEU A 39 -7.15 -0.65 -6.28
N LYS A 40 -6.67 -1.90 -6.33
CA LYS A 40 -6.27 -2.66 -5.12
C LYS A 40 -5.24 -1.89 -4.29
N ASN A 41 -4.22 -1.31 -4.92
CA ASN A 41 -3.19 -0.52 -4.25
C ASN A 41 -3.75 0.75 -3.58
N ARG A 42 -4.71 1.43 -4.22
CA ARG A 42 -5.38 2.59 -3.60
C ARG A 42 -6.23 2.18 -2.40
N LEU A 43 -6.99 1.09 -2.53
CA LEU A 43 -7.83 0.57 -1.45
C LEU A 43 -6.99 0.11 -0.25
N ALA A 44 -5.81 -0.47 -0.47
CA ALA A 44 -4.89 -0.87 0.59
C ALA A 44 -4.29 0.31 1.39
N LYS A 45 -4.38 1.55 0.87
CA LYS A 45 -4.04 2.77 1.62
C LYS A 45 -5.18 3.28 2.48
N VAL A 46 -6.42 2.94 2.13
CA VAL A 46 -7.62 3.32 2.89
C VAL A 46 -7.90 2.28 3.97
N PHE A 47 -7.88 1.00 3.61
CA PHE A 47 -8.15 -0.13 4.49
C PHE A 47 -6.85 -0.86 4.83
N ASN A 48 -6.56 -1.02 6.12
CA ASN A 48 -5.36 -1.70 6.58
C ASN A 48 -5.42 -3.19 6.18
N PRO A 49 -4.43 -3.72 5.43
CA PRO A 49 -4.41 -5.12 5.00
C PRO A 49 -4.41 -6.15 6.13
N LYS A 50 -4.03 -5.76 7.36
CA LYS A 50 -3.97 -6.67 8.51
C LYS A 50 -5.35 -7.00 9.09
N ASP A 51 -6.26 -6.03 9.09
CA ASP A 51 -7.57 -6.17 9.76
C ASP A 51 -8.77 -5.80 8.86
N GLY A 52 -8.51 -5.28 7.66
CA GLY A 52 -9.54 -4.85 6.69
C GLY A 52 -10.30 -3.60 7.09
N ARG A 53 -9.82 -2.81 8.07
CA ARG A 53 -10.55 -1.67 8.65
C ARG A 53 -9.85 -0.34 8.36
N THR A 54 -10.57 0.75 8.62
CA THR A 54 -10.07 2.12 8.46
C THR A 54 -10.61 3.01 9.58
N VAL A 55 -9.83 4.00 9.97
CA VAL A 55 -10.28 5.16 10.75
C VAL A 55 -10.08 6.36 9.83
N MET A 56 -11.19 6.98 9.43
CA MET A 56 -11.20 8.11 8.50
C MET A 56 -11.71 9.35 9.23
N LEU A 57 -10.87 10.38 9.31
CA LEU A 57 -11.24 11.68 9.84
C LEU A 57 -11.91 12.50 8.73
N ALA A 58 -13.21 12.76 8.85
CA ALA A 58 -13.98 13.55 7.89
C ALA A 58 -14.16 14.99 8.38
N PHE A 59 -13.89 15.96 7.50
CA PHE A 59 -14.01 17.40 7.76
C PHE A 59 -14.54 18.19 6.55
N ASP A 60 -15.41 17.55 5.77
CA ASP A 60 -16.02 18.07 4.54
C ASP A 60 -17.34 18.84 4.78
N HIS A 61 -17.79 18.97 6.03
CA HIS A 61 -19.02 19.67 6.43
C HIS A 61 -19.18 21.07 5.83
N GLY A 62 -18.06 21.78 5.64
CA GLY A 62 -18.05 23.14 5.08
C GLY A 62 -18.51 23.25 3.63
N TYR A 63 -18.61 22.12 2.90
CA TYR A 63 -19.09 22.12 1.52
C TYR A 63 -20.49 22.74 1.37
N PHE A 64 -21.35 22.62 2.39
CA PHE A 64 -22.70 23.20 2.38
C PHE A 64 -23.01 24.11 3.57
N GLN A 65 -22.34 23.91 4.71
CA GLN A 65 -22.62 24.66 5.95
C GLN A 65 -21.73 25.90 6.14
N GLY A 66 -20.71 26.09 5.31
CA GLY A 66 -19.69 27.12 5.54
C GLY A 66 -18.81 26.80 6.76
N PRO A 67 -18.27 27.80 7.46
CA PRO A 67 -17.38 27.59 8.61
C PRO A 67 -18.16 27.02 9.81
N THR A 68 -18.17 25.70 9.94
CA THR A 68 -18.83 24.98 11.03
C THR A 68 -17.98 24.97 12.29
N THR A 69 -18.62 24.80 13.45
CA THR A 69 -17.92 24.77 14.74
C THR A 69 -16.79 23.73 14.75
N GLY A 70 -15.57 24.16 15.08
CA GLY A 70 -14.36 23.33 15.08
C GLY A 70 -13.62 23.23 13.73
N LEU A 71 -14.24 23.69 12.64
CA LEU A 71 -13.68 23.73 11.28
C LEU A 71 -13.59 25.16 10.73
N GLU A 72 -13.65 26.16 11.59
CA GLU A 72 -13.53 27.57 11.20
C GLU A 72 -12.15 27.88 10.62
N ARG A 73 -11.12 27.20 11.14
CA ARG A 73 -9.72 27.32 10.76
C ARG A 73 -9.06 25.95 10.71
N VAL A 74 -9.38 25.18 9.66
CA VAL A 74 -8.82 23.84 9.41
C VAL A 74 -7.29 23.86 9.45
N ASP A 75 -6.65 24.94 9.00
CA ASP A 75 -5.20 25.14 9.05
C ASP A 75 -4.60 25.14 10.47
N GLN A 76 -5.43 25.40 11.49
CA GLN A 76 -5.03 25.44 12.90
C GLN A 76 -5.61 24.29 13.70
N THR A 77 -6.83 23.85 13.39
CA THR A 77 -7.55 22.83 14.16
C THR A 77 -7.32 21.41 13.65
N ILE A 78 -7.05 21.23 12.35
CA ILE A 78 -6.75 19.94 11.72
C ILE A 78 -5.30 19.95 11.23
N LEU A 79 -4.40 19.59 12.12
CA LEU A 79 -2.96 19.51 11.84
C LEU A 79 -2.60 18.19 11.15
N PRO A 80 -1.42 18.11 10.49
CA PRO A 80 -0.91 16.83 9.99
C PRO A 80 -0.88 15.78 11.10
N LEU A 81 -1.45 14.61 10.82
CA LEU A 81 -1.47 13.44 11.71
C LEU A 81 -0.19 12.60 11.58
#